data_AF-A0A7W8NAD7-F1
#
_entry.id   AF-A0A7W8NAD7-F1
#
_cell.length_a   1.000
_cell.length_b   1.000
_cell.length_c   1.000
_cell.angle_alpha   90.00
_cell.angle_beta   90.00
_cell.angle_gamma   90.00
#
_symmetry.space_group_name_H-M   'P 1'
#
loop_
_entity.id
_entity.type
_entity.pdbx_description
1 polymer ?
#
loop_
_entity_poly.entity_id
_entity_poly.type
_entity_poly.pdbx_seq_one_letter_code
_entity_poly.pdbx_strand_id
1 'polypeptide(L)' 'MNEKESISQLSEAVERIAESMTKVATNIALLGVEGDADEQMRIITEENNKVLDRIRKLYNLPPAPGR' A
#
# COMPACT_ATOMS: atom_id res chain seq x y z
N MET A 1 -17.59 -15.17 4.57
CA MET A 1 -17.66 -13.96 3.73
C MET A 1 -18.77 -13.11 4.29
N ASN A 2 -18.45 -12.09 5.08
CA ASN A 2 -19.48 -11.20 5.60
C ASN A 2 -19.98 -10.29 4.47
N GLU A 3 -21.26 -10.00 4.53
CA GLU A 3 -22.10 -9.47 3.46
C GLU A 3 -21.57 -8.17 2.82
N LYS A 4 -21.50 -8.16 1.48
CA LYS A 4 -21.47 -6.99 0.59
C LYS A 4 -20.70 -5.77 1.13
N GLU A 5 -19.37 -5.74 0.93
CA GLU A 5 -18.74 -4.44 0.77
C GLU A 5 -19.48 -3.70 -0.35
N SER A 6 -19.97 -2.50 -0.06
CA SER A 6 -20.63 -1.66 -1.05
C SER A 6 -19.65 -1.39 -2.18
N ILE A 7 -20.12 -1.30 -3.43
CA ILE A 7 -19.31 -0.86 -4.58
C ILE A 7 -18.53 0.41 -4.24
N SER A 8 -19.12 1.31 -3.44
CA SER A 8 -18.45 2.52 -2.93
C SER A 8 -17.21 2.22 -2.08
N GLN A 9 -17.28 1.25 -1.16
CA GLN A 9 -16.16 0.85 -0.30
C GLN A 9 -15.04 0.18 -1.10
N LEU A 10 -15.40 -0.56 -2.16
CA LEU A 10 -14.44 -1.14 -3.09
C LEU A 10 -13.76 -0.05 -3.93
N SER A 11 -14.50 0.92 -4.46
CA SER A 11 -13.92 2.06 -5.18
C SER A 11 -12.94 2.84 -4.31
N GLU A 12 -13.32 3.16 -3.08
CA GLU A 12 -12.45 3.85 -2.13
C GLU A 12 -11.21 3.00 -1.77
N ALA A 13 -11.35 1.68 -1.68
CA ALA A 13 -10.21 0.78 -1.47
C ALA A 13 -9.23 0.82 -2.65
N VAL A 14 -9.73 0.82 -3.88
CA VAL A 14 -8.93 0.85 -5.10
C VAL A 14 -8.22 2.19 -5.25
N GLU A 15 -8.90 3.31 -5.01
CA GLU A 15 -8.30 4.65 -5.05
C GLU A 15 -7.13 4.77 -4.07
N ARG A 16 -7.31 4.33 -2.82
CA ARG A 16 -6.24 4.33 -1.81
C ARG A 16 -5.05 3.45 -2.21
N ILE A 17 -5.30 2.30 -2.83
CA ILE A 17 -4.22 1.44 -3.35
C ILE A 17 -3.47 2.16 -4.47
N ALA A 18 -4.19 2.79 -5.41
CA ALA A 18 -3.57 3.52 -6.51
C ALA A 18 -2.71 4.69 -6.02
N GLU A 19 -3.17 5.45 -5.02
CA GLU A 19 -2.39 6.52 -4.38
C GLU A 19 -1.09 6.01 -3.75
N SER A 20 -1.17 4.94 -2.95
CA SER A 20 0.03 4.33 -2.35
C SER A 20 0.99 3.80 -3.42
N MET A 21 0.49 3.12 -4.45
CA MET A 21 1.34 2.61 -5.54
C MET A 21 1.99 3.73 -6.36
N THR A 22 1.31 4.86 -6.52
CA THR A 22 1.88 6.05 -7.16
C THR A 22 3.07 6.56 -6.33
N LYS A 23 2.91 6.69 -5.01
CA LYS A 23 4.01 7.11 -4.13
C LYS A 23 5.19 6.14 -4.16
N VAL A 24 4.93 4.83 -4.16
CA VAL A 24 5.97 3.80 -4.30
C VAL A 24 6.73 3.99 -5.60
N ALA A 25 6.04 4.11 -6.73
CA ALA A 25 6.66 4.29 -8.04
C ALA A 25 7.49 5.59 -8.11
N THR A 26 6.98 6.70 -7.56
CA THR A 26 7.73 7.97 -7.49
C THR A 26 9.00 7.81 -6.67
N ASN A 27 8.92 7.23 -5.47
CA ASN A 27 10.11 7.07 -4.62
C ASN A 27 11.13 6.09 -5.23
N ILE A 28 10.68 5.04 -5.91
CA ILE A 28 11.58 4.15 -6.67
C ILE A 28 12.29 4.93 -7.79
N ALA A 29 11.59 5.80 -8.49
CA ALA A 29 12.19 6.61 -9.55
C ALA A 29 13.22 7.63 -9.01
N LEU A 30 13.08 8.06 -7.75
CA LEU A 30 14.01 8.98 -7.09
C LEU A 30 15.23 8.27 -6.45
N LEU A 31 15.18 6.93 -6.32
CA LEU A 31 16.32 6.13 -5.85
C LEU A 31 17.52 6.33 -6.77
N GLY A 32 18.62 6.83 -6.20
CA GLY A 32 19.87 7.10 -6.91
C GLY A 32 19.94 8.47 -7.60
N VAL A 33 18.89 9.30 -7.51
CA VAL A 33 18.87 10.67 -8.05
C VAL A 33 19.08 11.70 -6.94
N GLU A 34 18.26 11.64 -5.88
CA GLU A 34 18.23 12.70 -4.85
C GLU A 34 19.15 12.44 -3.65
N GLY A 35 19.79 11.27 -3.58
CA GLY A 35 20.76 10.94 -2.53
C GLY A 35 20.16 10.58 -1.15
N ASP A 36 18.84 10.51 -1.02
CA ASP A 36 18.14 10.14 0.22
C ASP A 36 17.48 8.75 0.10
N ALA A 37 18.30 7.74 -0.16
CA ALA A 37 17.84 6.39 -0.40
C ALA A 37 17.16 5.77 0.83
N ASP A 38 17.59 6.15 2.03
CA ASP A 38 17.03 5.62 3.28
C ASP A 38 15.60 6.11 3.51
N GLU A 39 15.34 7.41 3.34
CA GLU A 39 13.98 7.96 3.45
C GLU A 39 13.07 7.44 2.34
N GLN A 40 13.59 7.38 1.10
CA GLN A 40 12.84 6.83 -0.02
C GLN A 40 12.46 5.36 0.24
N MET A 41 13.38 4.55 0.77
CA MET A 41 13.07 3.17 1.14
C MET A 41 12.12 3.06 2.34
N ARG A 42 12.20 3.99 3.30
CA ARG A 42 11.23 4.07 4.40
C ARG A 42 9.82 4.30 3.84
N ILE A 43 9.66 5.26 2.92
CA ILE A 43 8.37 5.58 2.28
C ILE A 43 7.87 4.39 1.44
N ILE A 44 8.73 3.78 0.62
CA ILE A 44 8.37 2.59 -0.18
C ILE A 44 7.84 1.48 0.72
N THR A 45 8.54 1.22 1.82
CA THR A 45 8.16 0.16 2.77
C THR A 45 6.82 0.48 3.45
N GLU A 46 6.63 1.72 3.89
CA GLU A 46 5.41 2.18 4.55
C GLU A 46 4.18 2.06 3.63
N GLU A 47 4.29 2.55 2.39
CA GLU A 47 3.19 2.52 1.42
C GLU A 47 2.88 1.09 0.93
N ASN A 48 3.90 0.25 0.72
CA ASN A 48 3.69 -1.16 0.41
C ASN A 48 2.96 -1.89 1.55
N ASN A 49 3.30 -1.61 2.81
CA ASN A 49 2.62 -2.20 3.95
C ASN A 49 1.14 -1.77 4.02
N LYS A 50 0.81 -0.51 3.69
CA LYS A 50 -0.58 -0.03 3.61
C LYS A 50 -1.38 -0.84 2.57
N VAL A 51 -0.81 -1.05 1.38
CA VAL A 51 -1.45 -1.84 0.31
C VAL A 51 -1.64 -3.29 0.74
N LEU A 52 -0.59 -3.93 1.26
CA LEU A 52 -0.65 -5.33 1.69
C LEU A 52 -1.67 -5.54 2.82
N ASP A 53 -1.74 -4.61 3.79
CA ASP A 53 -2.74 -4.69 4.86
C ASP A 53 -4.17 -4.50 4.34
N ARG A 54 -4.36 -3.67 3.30
CA ARG A 54 -5.66 -3.53 2.65
C ARG A 54 -6.05 -4.81 1.92
N ILE A 55 -5.14 -5.41 1.16
CA ILE A 55 -5.35 -6.70 0.48
C ILE A 55 -5.70 -7.78 1.52
N ARG A 56 -4.97 -7.85 2.64
CA ARG A 56 -5.26 -8.81 3.70
C ARG A 56 -6.68 -8.66 4.25
N LYS A 57 -7.14 -7.42 4.48
CA LYS A 57 -8.52 -7.16 4.93
C LYS A 57 -9.56 -7.61 3.91
N LEU A 58 -9.37 -7.29 2.63
CA LEU A 58 -10.29 -7.66 1.55
C LEU A 58 -10.45 -9.19 1.42
N TYR A 59 -9.35 -9.93 1.58
CA TYR A 59 -9.33 -11.39 1.44
C TYR A 59 -9.41 -12.15 2.78
N ASN A 60 -9.64 -11.46 3.90
CA ASN A 60 -9.61 -12.03 5.27
C ASN A 60 -8.36 -12.90 5.55
N LEU A 61 -7.20 -12.41 5.11
CA LEU A 61 -5.91 -13.07 5.35
C LEU A 61 -5.38 -12.75 6.75
N PRO A 62 -4.57 -13.65 7.35
CA PRO A 62 -3.93 -13.39 8.63
C PRO A 62 -3.01 -12.14 8.57
N PRO A 63 -2.78 -11.48 9.72
CA PRO A 63 -1.89 -10.33 9.79
C PRO A 63 -0.47 -10.71 9.36
N ALA A 64 0.32 -9.71 8.95
CA ALA A 64 1.71 -9.92 8.58
C ALA A 64 2.49 -10.63 9.70
N PRO A 65 3.33 -11.63 9.40
CA PRO A 65 4.19 -12.25 10.40
C PRO A 65 5.14 -11.22 11.02
N GLY A 66 5.28 -11.21 12.34
CA GLY A 66 6.29 -10.41 13.05
C GLY A 66 5.90 -8.98 13.42
N ARG A 67 4.61 -8.69 13.62
CA ARG A 67 4.16 -7.49 14.35
C ARG A 67 3.96 -7.79 15.84
#